data_AF-A0A945CR74-F1
#
_entry.id   AF-A0A945CR74-F1
#
_cell.length_a   1.000
_cell.length_b   1.000
_cell.length_c   1.000
_cell.angle_alpha   90.00
_cell.angle_beta   90.00
_cell.angle_gamma   90.00
#
_symmetry.space_group_name_H-M   'P 1'
#
loop_
_entity.id
_entity.type
_entity.pdbx_description
1 polymer ?
#
loop_
_entity_poly.entity_id
_entity_poly.type
_entity_poly.pdbx_seq_one_letter_code
_entity_poly.pdbx_strand_id
1 'polypeptide(L)'
;MPRTRNSIGKSRSTAKTAFALICLYLSISGGTADAASPYRLDWRTDGAIVAATLATGAAATAVSGNGHLSPTEVRELSRSSVNWLDRSATYRYSTTSDKASSALVGVCSLAPLLLSVTPKMRHDWQVVGVMYLETWFLANWAPDISKGTIDRVRPYLYNPEAPLDEKVEDSSARRS
;
A
#
# COMPACT_ATOMS: atom_id res chain seq x y z
N MET A 1 -53.74 5.24 -2.86
CA MET A 1 -52.87 4.47 -1.93
C MET A 1 -51.49 5.10 -1.92
N PRO A 2 -50.98 5.67 -0.82
CA PRO A 2 -49.65 6.27 -0.79
C PRO A 2 -48.58 5.22 -0.42
N ARG A 3 -47.48 5.16 -1.18
CA ARG A 3 -46.30 4.34 -0.86
C ARG A 3 -45.44 5.09 0.16
N THR A 4 -45.12 4.40 1.25
CA THR A 4 -44.30 4.88 2.37
C THR A 4 -42.83 5.03 1.96
N ARG A 5 -42.21 6.13 2.42
CA ARG A 5 -40.83 6.54 2.13
C ARG A 5 -39.88 5.74 3.02
N ASN A 6 -39.06 4.88 2.41
CA ASN A 6 -38.20 3.93 3.11
C ASN A 6 -36.97 4.58 3.78
N SER A 7 -36.60 4.03 4.94
CA SER A 7 -35.68 4.50 5.97
C SER A 7 -34.18 4.30 5.67
N ILE A 8 -33.69 4.85 4.57
CA ILE A 8 -32.31 4.62 4.05
C ILE A 8 -31.20 5.16 5.00
N GLY A 9 -31.52 5.97 6.01
CA GLY A 9 -30.51 6.63 6.87
C GLY A 9 -29.92 5.78 8.02
N LYS A 10 -30.61 4.75 8.53
CA LYS A 10 -30.18 4.06 9.78
C LYS A 10 -29.08 3.00 9.56
N SER A 11 -29.02 2.39 8.38
CA SER A 11 -28.15 1.23 8.09
C SER A 11 -26.65 1.56 7.99
N ARG A 12 -26.30 2.78 7.56
CA ARG A 12 -24.89 3.19 7.40
C ARG A 12 -24.19 3.50 8.73
N SER A 13 -24.94 3.83 9.78
CA SER A 13 -24.41 4.15 11.11
C SER A 13 -24.06 2.89 11.89
N THR A 14 -24.97 1.91 11.89
CA THR A 14 -24.79 0.61 12.57
C THR A 14 -23.67 -0.23 11.97
N ALA A 15 -23.41 -0.13 10.66
CA ALA A 15 -22.29 -0.82 10.03
C ALA A 15 -20.92 -0.27 10.49
N LYS A 16 -20.80 1.05 10.69
CA LYS A 16 -19.56 1.69 11.17
C LYS A 16 -19.27 1.34 12.62
N THR A 17 -20.29 1.34 13.48
CA THR A 17 -20.14 0.94 14.88
C THR A 17 -19.86 -0.55 15.01
N ALA A 18 -20.50 -1.41 14.21
CA ALA A 18 -20.20 -2.84 14.17
C ALA A 18 -18.75 -3.10 13.72
N PHE A 19 -18.28 -2.42 12.67
CA PHE A 19 -16.89 -2.54 12.21
C PHE A 19 -15.88 -2.09 13.26
N ALA A 20 -16.13 -0.96 13.94
CA ALA A 20 -15.27 -0.49 15.02
C ALA A 20 -15.20 -1.47 16.21
N LEU A 21 -16.33 -2.08 16.57
CA LEU A 21 -16.38 -3.08 17.64
C LEU A 21 -15.70 -4.39 17.25
N ILE A 22 -15.78 -4.80 15.98
CA ILE A 22 -15.07 -5.97 15.46
C ILE A 22 -13.56 -5.74 15.49
N CYS A 23 -13.07 -4.57 15.06
CA CYS A 23 -11.66 -4.21 15.15
C CYS A 23 -11.16 -4.17 16.61
N LEU A 24 -11.99 -3.67 17.52
CA LEU A 24 -11.68 -3.64 18.95
C LEU A 24 -11.63 -5.06 19.54
N TYR A 25 -12.58 -5.92 19.19
CA TYR A 25 -12.63 -7.31 19.63
C TYR A 25 -11.45 -8.15 19.12
N LEU A 26 -11.07 -7.98 17.85
CA LEU A 26 -9.89 -8.61 17.24
C LEU A 26 -8.57 -8.15 17.89
N SER A 27 -8.53 -6.94 18.44
CA SER A 27 -7.34 -6.43 19.14
C SER A 27 -7.17 -6.99 20.56
N ILE A 28 -8.24 -7.51 21.17
CA ILE A 28 -8.25 -7.98 22.57
C ILE A 28 -8.04 -9.51 22.66
N SER A 29 -8.31 -10.26 21.58
CA SER A 29 -8.29 -11.74 21.57
C SER A 29 -6.88 -12.36 21.37
N GLY A 30 -5.83 -11.68 21.84
CA GLY A 30 -4.46 -12.23 21.87
C GLY A 30 -4.28 -13.24 23.01
N GLY A 31 -4.32 -14.53 22.69
CA GLY A 31 -4.04 -15.61 23.65
C GLY A 31 -2.60 -15.57 24.19
N THR A 32 -2.42 -15.87 25.48
CA THR A 32 -1.10 -15.90 26.11
C THR A 32 -0.50 -17.31 26.05
N ALA A 33 0.13 -17.65 24.92
CA ALA A 33 1.08 -18.77 24.89
C ALA A 33 2.43 -18.29 25.46
N ASP A 34 2.93 -18.95 26.49
CA ASP A 34 4.28 -18.74 27.02
C ASP A 34 5.17 -19.84 26.47
N ALA A 35 6.00 -19.48 25.50
CA ALA A 35 7.02 -20.32 24.89
C ALA A 35 8.25 -19.44 24.69
N ALA A 36 9.44 -20.01 24.87
CA ALA A 36 10.69 -19.39 24.46
C ALA A 36 10.53 -18.77 23.06
N SER A 37 11.15 -17.60 22.84
CA SER A 37 10.88 -16.86 21.62
C SER A 37 11.17 -17.71 20.38
N PRO A 38 10.21 -17.82 19.45
CA PRO A 38 10.35 -18.70 18.30
C PRO A 38 11.34 -18.14 17.26
N TYR A 39 11.76 -16.89 17.41
CA TYR A 39 12.60 -16.16 16.47
C TYR A 39 14.05 -16.13 16.94
N ARG A 40 14.99 -16.33 16.01
CA ARG A 40 16.43 -16.27 16.28
C ARG A 40 17.13 -15.64 15.09
N LEU A 41 18.16 -14.84 15.37
CA LEU A 41 19.06 -14.36 14.34
C LEU A 41 20.15 -15.39 14.07
N ASP A 42 20.38 -15.67 12.80
CA ASP A 42 21.47 -16.48 12.30
C ASP A 42 22.22 -15.69 11.23
N TRP A 43 23.50 -15.43 11.48
CA TRP A 43 24.33 -14.58 10.62
C TRP A 43 24.37 -15.04 9.16
N ARG A 44 24.29 -16.35 8.91
CA ARG A 44 24.34 -16.89 7.54
C ARG A 44 23.02 -16.63 6.83
N THR A 45 21.91 -16.94 7.49
CA THR A 45 20.56 -16.81 6.92
C THR A 45 20.19 -15.35 6.77
N ASP A 46 20.31 -14.55 7.83
CA ASP A 46 19.98 -13.13 7.82
C ASP A 46 20.94 -12.36 6.89
N GLY A 47 22.24 -12.71 6.91
CA GLY A 47 23.21 -12.13 5.99
C GLY A 47 22.87 -12.38 4.52
N ALA A 48 22.40 -13.58 4.18
CA ALA A 48 21.93 -13.90 2.84
C ALA A 48 20.65 -13.14 2.47
N ILE A 49 19.70 -13.00 3.41
CA ILE A 49 18.46 -12.25 3.21
C ILE A 49 18.76 -10.76 2.96
N VAL A 50 19.62 -10.15 3.78
CA VAL A 50 20.06 -8.76 3.61
C VAL A 50 20.74 -8.59 2.25
N ALA A 51 21.67 -9.48 1.88
CA ALA A 51 22.34 -9.41 0.58
C ALA A 51 21.35 -9.53 -0.59
N ALA A 52 20.40 -10.46 -0.52
CA ALA A 52 19.36 -10.61 -1.54
C ALA A 52 18.45 -9.38 -1.63
N THR A 53 18.13 -8.77 -0.48
CA THR A 53 17.32 -7.56 -0.40
C THR A 53 18.04 -6.39 -1.05
N LEU A 54 19.31 -6.16 -0.71
CA LEU A 54 20.14 -5.13 -1.34
C LEU A 54 20.29 -5.34 -2.85
N ALA A 55 20.48 -6.58 -3.30
CA ALA A 55 20.53 -6.91 -4.73
C ALA A 55 19.20 -6.59 -5.43
N THR A 56 18.07 -6.87 -4.79
CA THR A 56 16.73 -6.52 -5.28
C THR A 56 16.56 -5.01 -5.40
N GLY A 57 17.02 -4.25 -4.41
CA GLY A 57 17.02 -2.78 -4.44
C GLY A 57 17.86 -2.22 -5.59
N ALA A 58 19.06 -2.76 -5.81
CA ALA A 58 19.92 -2.37 -6.92
C ALA A 58 19.29 -2.72 -8.29
N ALA A 59 18.64 -3.87 -8.40
CA ALA A 59 17.91 -4.24 -9.61
C ALA A 59 16.71 -3.31 -9.85
N ALA A 60 15.96 -2.97 -8.80
CA ALA A 60 14.81 -2.06 -8.89
C ALA A 60 15.23 -0.67 -9.38
N THR A 61 16.36 -0.13 -8.91
CA THR A 61 16.87 1.16 -9.38
C THR A 61 17.42 1.07 -10.80
N ALA A 62 18.07 -0.03 -11.18
CA ALA A 62 18.56 -0.23 -12.55
C ALA A 62 17.42 -0.30 -13.59
N VAL A 63 16.26 -0.84 -13.22
CA VAL A 63 15.08 -0.97 -14.09
C VAL A 63 14.13 0.23 -13.99
N SER A 64 14.37 1.14 -13.03
CA SER A 64 13.60 2.37 -12.86
C SER A 64 13.85 3.37 -13.99
N GLY A 65 13.12 3.25 -15.10
CA GLY A 65 13.15 4.19 -16.21
C GLY A 65 12.45 5.54 -15.93
N ASN A 66 12.56 6.46 -16.89
CA ASN A 66 11.85 7.74 -16.87
C ASN A 66 10.36 7.52 -17.18
N GLY A 67 9.51 7.61 -16.16
CA GLY A 67 8.08 7.35 -16.29
C GLY A 67 7.24 8.54 -16.79
N HIS A 68 7.85 9.66 -17.14
CA HIS A 68 7.15 10.86 -17.61
C HIS A 68 6.38 10.61 -18.91
N LEU A 69 5.24 11.29 -19.05
CA LEU A 69 4.48 11.35 -20.29
C LEU A 69 4.63 12.73 -20.92
N SER A 70 4.82 12.77 -22.23
CA SER A 70 4.78 14.03 -22.97
C SER A 70 3.34 14.60 -23.02
N PRO A 71 3.17 15.92 -23.15
CA PRO A 71 1.85 16.54 -23.27
C PRO A 71 1.02 15.99 -24.44
N THR A 72 1.67 15.53 -25.51
CA THR A 72 1.03 14.90 -26.67
C THR A 72 0.51 13.51 -26.32
N GLU A 73 1.33 12.67 -25.67
CA GLU A 73 0.90 11.33 -25.25
C GLU A 73 -0.26 11.39 -24.25
N VAL A 74 -0.24 12.36 -23.32
CA VAL A 74 -1.34 12.54 -22.36
C VAL A 74 -2.68 12.82 -23.07
N ARG A 75 -2.66 13.55 -24.18
CA ARG A 75 -3.87 13.87 -24.96
C ARG A 75 -4.38 12.69 -25.78
N GLU A 76 -3.51 11.75 -26.12
CA GLU A 76 -3.85 10.52 -26.86
C GLU A 76 -4.42 9.41 -25.96
N LEU A 77 -4.28 9.55 -24.64
CA LEU A 77 -4.82 8.59 -23.67
C LEU A 77 -6.36 8.50 -23.77
N SER A 78 -6.86 7.31 -24.09
CA SER A 78 -8.29 7.02 -24.10
C SER A 78 -8.65 5.96 -23.06
N ARG A 79 -9.71 6.18 -22.30
CA ARG A 79 -10.25 5.18 -21.34
C ARG A 79 -10.74 3.90 -22.03
N SER A 80 -11.04 3.96 -23.33
CA SER A 80 -11.51 2.79 -24.08
C SER A 80 -10.42 1.73 -24.29
N SER A 81 -9.13 2.10 -24.23
CA SER A 81 -8.02 1.14 -24.31
C SER A 81 -7.77 0.39 -23.00
N VAL A 82 -8.32 0.87 -21.88
CA VAL A 82 -8.19 0.22 -20.57
C VAL A 82 -9.19 -0.93 -20.44
N ASN A 83 -8.73 -2.05 -19.88
CA ASN A 83 -9.57 -3.22 -19.58
C ASN A 83 -10.79 -2.85 -18.72
N TRP A 84 -11.91 -3.52 -18.95
CA TRP A 84 -13.19 -3.20 -18.31
C TRP A 84 -13.14 -3.27 -16.76
N LEU A 85 -12.34 -4.17 -16.20
CA LEU A 85 -12.14 -4.33 -14.75
C LEU A 85 -11.54 -3.06 -14.12
N ASP A 86 -10.54 -2.49 -14.78
CA ASP A 86 -9.74 -1.38 -14.26
C ASP A 86 -10.29 0.00 -14.68
N ARG A 87 -11.14 0.03 -15.71
CA ARG A 87 -11.75 1.25 -16.24
C ARG A 87 -12.49 2.06 -15.17
N SER A 88 -13.07 1.41 -14.16
CA SER A 88 -13.76 2.10 -13.06
C SER A 88 -12.86 3.05 -12.26
N ALA A 89 -11.57 2.74 -12.14
CA ALA A 89 -10.59 3.58 -11.44
C ALA A 89 -10.29 4.88 -12.22
N THR A 90 -10.41 4.86 -13.55
CA THR A 90 -10.13 6.03 -14.42
C THR A 90 -11.13 7.19 -14.24
N TYR A 91 -12.27 6.95 -13.58
CA TYR A 91 -13.29 7.96 -13.28
C TYR A 91 -13.12 8.59 -11.90
N ARG A 92 -12.16 8.13 -11.10
CA ARG A 92 -12.01 8.57 -9.71
C ARG A 92 -10.70 9.33 -9.59
N TYR A 93 -10.80 10.63 -9.40
CA TYR A 93 -9.66 11.49 -9.07
C TYR A 93 -10.01 12.28 -7.80
N SER A 94 -9.15 12.18 -6.79
CA SER A 94 -9.35 12.84 -5.51
C SER A 94 -8.01 12.98 -4.80
N THR A 95 -7.51 14.21 -4.77
CA THR A 95 -6.24 14.57 -4.10
C THR A 95 -6.31 14.38 -2.58
N THR A 96 -7.51 14.55 -1.98
CA THR A 96 -7.71 14.30 -0.55
C THR A 96 -7.60 12.82 -0.21
N SER A 97 -8.16 11.94 -1.03
CA SER A 97 -8.08 10.50 -0.82
C SER A 97 -6.66 9.99 -1.00
N ASP A 98 -5.93 10.52 -1.98
CA ASP A 98 -4.53 10.19 -2.26
C ASP A 98 -3.59 10.57 -1.10
N LYS A 99 -3.75 11.78 -0.56
CA LYS A 99 -2.98 12.23 0.62
C LYS A 99 -3.33 11.43 1.87
N ALA A 100 -4.62 11.16 2.10
CA ALA A 100 -5.08 10.43 3.26
C ALA A 100 -4.59 8.98 3.25
N SER A 101 -4.65 8.29 2.10
CA SER A 101 -4.14 6.93 1.96
C SER A 101 -2.62 6.88 2.13
N SER A 102 -1.89 7.84 1.54
CA SER A 102 -0.43 7.94 1.68
C SER A 102 -0.02 8.11 3.15
N ALA A 103 -0.71 8.99 3.88
CA ALA A 103 -0.49 9.16 5.31
C ALA A 103 -0.82 7.89 6.11
N LEU A 104 -1.93 7.21 5.76
CA LEU A 104 -2.33 5.96 6.41
C LEU A 104 -1.28 4.86 6.22
N VAL A 105 -0.73 4.72 5.01
CA VAL A 105 0.37 3.77 4.73
C VAL A 105 1.59 4.08 5.59
N GLY A 106 1.95 5.36 5.72
CA GLY A 106 3.03 5.80 6.61
C GLY A 106 2.77 5.41 8.08
N VAL A 107 1.56 5.63 8.58
CA VAL A 107 1.17 5.25 9.94
C VAL A 107 1.17 3.72 10.13
N CYS A 108 0.63 2.97 9.17
CA CYS A 108 0.63 1.51 9.21
C CYS A 108 2.04 0.92 9.15
N SER A 109 2.98 1.58 8.50
CA SER A 109 4.39 1.18 8.51
C SER A 109 5.00 1.29 9.92
N LEU A 110 4.44 2.11 10.80
CA LEU A 110 4.87 2.20 12.20
C LEU A 110 4.14 1.21 13.13
N ALA A 111 3.18 0.43 12.62
CA ALA A 111 2.41 -0.53 13.42
C ALA A 111 3.27 -1.51 14.24
N PRO A 112 4.44 -2.01 13.77
CA PRO A 112 5.28 -2.89 14.57
C PRO A 112 5.80 -2.26 15.86
N LEU A 113 5.87 -0.92 15.96
CA LEU A 113 6.27 -0.24 17.19
C LEU A 113 5.27 -0.48 18.33
N LEU A 114 4.02 -0.81 18.01
CA LEU A 114 3.02 -1.21 19.01
C LEU A 114 3.38 -2.54 19.68
N LEU A 115 4.15 -3.41 19.02
CA LEU A 115 4.58 -4.69 19.60
C LEU A 115 5.53 -4.47 20.80
N SER A 116 6.27 -3.35 20.83
CA SER A 116 7.16 -2.98 21.94
C SER A 116 6.41 -2.66 23.25
N VAL A 117 5.09 -2.42 23.17
CA VAL A 117 4.24 -2.20 24.34
C VAL A 117 4.02 -3.50 25.12
N THR A 118 4.00 -4.65 24.45
CA THR A 118 3.76 -5.95 25.09
C THR A 118 5.02 -6.47 25.79
N PRO A 119 4.96 -6.87 27.08
CA PRO A 119 6.12 -7.32 27.84
C PRO A 119 6.89 -8.48 27.19
N LYS A 120 6.18 -9.43 26.58
CA LYS A 120 6.78 -10.59 25.89
C LYS A 120 7.64 -10.16 24.69
N MET A 121 7.12 -9.25 23.86
CA MET A 121 7.80 -8.80 22.64
C MET A 121 8.94 -7.82 22.91
N ARG A 122 8.97 -7.19 24.09
CA ARG A 122 10.10 -6.35 24.50
C ARG A 122 11.40 -7.13 24.66
N HIS A 123 11.33 -8.43 24.99
CA HIS A 123 12.53 -9.25 25.12
C HIS A 123 13.18 -9.51 23.76
N ASP A 124 12.37 -9.75 22.72
CA ASP A 124 12.85 -10.13 21.38
C ASP A 124 12.79 -8.99 20.36
N TRP A 125 12.65 -7.75 20.84
CA TRP A 125 12.41 -6.59 19.99
C TRP A 125 13.48 -6.40 18.91
N GLN A 126 14.72 -6.77 19.21
CA GLN A 126 15.84 -6.70 18.27
C GLN A 126 15.67 -7.68 17.11
N VAL A 127 15.35 -8.94 17.41
CA VAL A 127 15.16 -10.00 16.42
C VAL A 127 13.97 -9.67 15.52
N VAL A 128 12.84 -9.30 16.13
CA VAL A 128 11.63 -8.90 15.40
C VAL A 128 11.88 -7.62 14.58
N GLY A 129 12.65 -6.68 15.11
CA GLY A 129 13.02 -5.45 14.42
C GLY A 129 13.84 -5.70 13.16
N VAL A 130 14.84 -6.59 13.22
CA VAL A 130 15.65 -6.98 12.04
C VAL A 130 14.77 -7.66 10.99
N MET A 131 13.98 -8.66 11.37
CA MET A 131 13.05 -9.33 10.45
C MET A 131 12.06 -8.34 9.81
N TYR A 132 11.56 -7.38 10.60
CA TYR A 132 10.67 -6.34 10.08
C TYR A 132 11.37 -5.47 9.03
N LEU A 133 12.61 -5.04 9.29
CA LEU A 133 13.36 -4.25 8.32
C LEU A 133 13.63 -5.02 7.03
N GLU A 134 14.08 -6.27 7.13
CA GLU A 134 14.33 -7.13 5.96
C GLU A 134 13.07 -7.29 5.10
N THR A 135 11.94 -7.63 5.74
CA THR A 135 10.66 -7.77 5.05
C THR A 135 10.14 -6.45 4.49
N TRP A 136 10.31 -5.33 5.21
CA TRP A 136 9.89 -4.02 4.77
C TRP A 136 10.67 -3.55 3.53
N PHE A 137 12.00 -3.68 3.54
CA PHE A 137 12.82 -3.33 2.37
C PHE A 137 12.49 -4.22 1.17
N LEU A 138 12.39 -5.54 1.39
CA LEU A 138 12.05 -6.48 0.32
C LEU A 138 10.66 -6.20 -0.27
N ALA A 139 9.66 -5.91 0.57
CA ALA A 139 8.30 -5.58 0.14
C ALA A 139 8.21 -4.26 -0.62
N ASN A 140 9.12 -3.31 -0.39
CA ASN A 140 9.18 -2.06 -1.15
C ASN A 140 9.92 -2.23 -2.48
N TRP A 141 11.06 -2.93 -2.50
CA TRP A 141 11.90 -3.03 -3.69
C TRP A 141 11.47 -4.11 -4.68
N ALA A 142 10.96 -5.26 -4.22
CA ALA A 142 10.58 -6.33 -5.13
C ALA A 142 9.47 -5.92 -6.12
N PRO A 143 8.40 -5.21 -5.71
CA PRO A 143 7.39 -4.73 -6.65
C PRO A 143 7.92 -3.68 -7.63
N ASP A 144 8.93 -2.91 -7.24
CA ASP A 144 9.46 -1.82 -8.07
C ASP A 144 10.20 -2.33 -9.31
N ILE A 145 10.76 -3.55 -9.25
CA ILE A 145 11.27 -4.24 -10.45
C ILE A 145 10.15 -4.43 -11.46
N SER A 146 9.01 -4.99 -11.03
CA SER A 146 7.85 -5.21 -11.89
C SER A 146 7.29 -3.90 -12.45
N LYS A 147 7.18 -2.86 -11.61
CA LYS A 147 6.70 -1.53 -12.02
C LYS A 147 7.63 -0.81 -12.99
N GLY A 148 8.93 -1.08 -12.92
CA GLY A 148 9.90 -0.53 -13.88
C GLY A 148 9.97 -1.32 -15.18
N THR A 149 9.62 -2.61 -15.15
CA THR A 149 9.67 -3.49 -16.34
C THR A 149 8.42 -3.34 -17.22
N ILE A 150 7.27 -3.06 -16.59
CA ILE A 150 5.98 -2.98 -17.28
C ILE A 150 5.58 -1.51 -17.44
N ASP A 151 5.59 -1.02 -18.68
CA ASP A 151 5.15 0.34 -19.02
C ASP A 151 3.61 0.46 -18.99
N ARG A 152 3.04 0.50 -17.79
CA ARG A 152 1.59 0.69 -17.59
C ARG A 152 1.30 2.09 -17.06
N VAL A 153 0.51 2.84 -17.81
CA VAL A 153 0.03 4.18 -17.44
C VAL A 153 -0.99 4.10 -16.30
N ARG A 154 -0.82 4.91 -15.25
CA ARG A 154 -1.71 4.95 -14.07
C ARG A 154 -3.15 5.38 -14.43
N PRO A 155 -4.19 4.76 -13.83
CA PRO A 155 -5.59 5.02 -14.19
C PRO A 155 -6.04 6.49 -14.10
N TYR A 156 -5.50 7.27 -13.17
CA TYR A 156 -5.94 8.66 -12.97
C TYR A 156 -5.52 9.60 -14.12
N LEU A 157 -4.48 9.24 -14.88
CA LEU A 157 -3.98 10.04 -16.01
C LEU A 157 -5.01 10.12 -17.15
N TYR A 158 -5.88 9.11 -17.27
CA TYR A 158 -7.00 9.07 -18.21
C TYR A 158 -8.18 9.95 -17.79
N ASN A 159 -8.17 10.54 -16.58
CA ASN A 159 -9.27 11.37 -16.09
C ASN A 159 -9.14 12.82 -16.60
N PRO A 160 -10.12 13.39 -17.33
CA PRO A 160 -10.08 14.79 -17.75
C PRO A 160 -10.16 15.79 -16.58
N GLU A 161 -10.62 15.37 -15.40
CA GLU A 161 -10.68 16.23 -14.21
C GLU A 161 -9.31 16.47 -13.56
N ALA A 162 -8.31 15.63 -13.86
CA ALA A 162 -6.96 15.79 -13.34
C ALA A 162 -6.21 16.90 -14.13
N PRO A 163 -5.57 17.86 -13.45
CA PRO A 163 -4.82 18.95 -14.10
C PRO A 163 -3.72 18.44 -15.04
N LEU A 164 -3.51 19.09 -16.18
CA LEU A 164 -2.51 18.66 -17.16
C LEU A 164 -1.09 18.72 -16.58
N ASP A 165 -0.77 19.77 -15.82
CA ASP A 165 0.55 19.97 -15.23
C ASP A 165 0.93 18.79 -14.31
N GLU A 166 -0.01 18.34 -13.47
CA GLU A 166 0.19 17.20 -12.57
C GLU A 166 0.43 15.88 -13.33
N LYS A 167 -0.17 15.71 -14.51
CA LYS A 167 0.02 14.49 -15.34
C LYS A 167 1.37 14.42 -16.01
N VAL A 168 1.91 15.57 -16.43
CA VAL A 168 3.18 15.67 -17.16
C VAL A 168 4.37 15.66 -16.19
N GLU A 169 4.22 16.30 -15.03
CA GLU A 169 5.26 16.33 -13.99
C GLU A 169 5.38 15.02 -13.20
N ASP A 170 4.39 14.11 -13.27
CA ASP A 170 4.46 12.83 -12.55
C ASP A 170 5.49 11.88 -13.18
N SER A 171 6.67 11.83 -12.55
CA SER A 171 7.73 10.85 -12.86
C SER A 171 7.31 9.38 -12.73
N SER A 172 6.20 9.11 -12.03
CA SER A 172 5.65 7.79 -11.81
C SER A 172 4.46 7.46 -12.72
N ALA A 173 4.19 8.28 -13.73
CA ALA A 173 3.03 8.12 -14.60
C ALA A 173 2.95 6.75 -15.30
N ARG A 174 4.10 6.16 -15.69
CA ARG A 174 4.21 4.80 -16.27
C ARG A 174 4.56 3.70 -15.26
N ARG A 175 4.63 4.02 -13.97
CA ARG A 175 5.05 3.10 -12.89
C ARG A 175 3.83 2.71 -12.05
N SER A 176 2.99 1.84 -12.61
CA SER A 176 1.73 1.41 -11.99
C SER A 176 1.79 0.03 -11.35
#